data_AF-A0A2A5BBX8-F1
#
_entry.id   AF-A0A2A5BBX8-F1
#
_cell.length_a   1.000
_cell.length_b   1.000
_cell.length_c   1.000
_cell.angle_alpha   90.00
_cell.angle_beta   90.00
_cell.angle_gamma   90.00
#
_symmetry.space_group_name_H-M   'P 1'
#
loop_
_entity.id
_entity.type
_entity.pdbx_description
1 polymer ?
#
loop_
_entity_poly.entity_id
_entity_poly.type
_entity_poly.pdbx_seq_one_letter_code
_entity_poly.pdbx_strand_id
1 'polypeptide(L)'
;MSTKMSLVSSIHRASDPRIFGPGLWFAIHTLSFDLNEKSDELKFSAMLSKLINNLKCPKCKKHAIAYLKRKPITKRQNAKHLGEDVSVFRWTWIFHNYVNSILGKPLVSFIDAFDMFRNNTNVCSKGCGSGKSNFRGITPIYSHQ
;
A
#
# COMPACT_ATOMS: atom_id res chain seq x y z
N MET A 1 33.83 -0.08 14.81
CA MET A 1 33.60 1.38 14.64
C MET A 1 32.14 1.59 14.27
N SER A 2 31.37 2.29 15.12
CA SER A 2 29.96 2.61 14.87
C SER A 2 29.88 3.96 14.18
N THR A 3 29.49 3.98 12.91
CA THR A 3 29.30 5.21 12.13
C THR A 3 28.05 5.91 12.64
N LYS A 4 28.20 7.03 13.37
CA LYS A 4 27.05 7.87 13.74
C LYS A 4 26.38 8.37 12.46
N MET A 5 25.16 7.90 12.19
CA MET A 5 24.33 8.46 11.13
C MET A 5 24.04 9.93 11.43
N SER A 6 24.33 10.80 10.47
CA SER A 6 23.95 12.21 10.52
C SER A 6 22.43 12.36 10.55
N LEU A 7 21.90 13.35 11.28
CA LEU A 7 20.47 13.67 11.34
C LEU A 7 19.86 13.87 9.95
N VAL A 8 20.62 14.45 9.01
CA VAL A 8 20.21 14.64 7.61
C VAL A 8 20.02 13.30 6.89
N SER A 9 20.90 12.32 7.15
CA SER A 9 20.77 10.97 6.59
C SER A 9 19.53 10.23 7.13
N SER A 10 19.18 10.46 8.40
CA SER A 10 17.98 9.90 9.02
C SER A 10 16.69 10.47 8.42
N ILE A 11 16.66 11.78 8.13
CA ILE A 11 15.51 12.46 7.50
C ILE A 11 15.32 12.03 6.05
N HIS A 12 16.41 11.88 5.29
CA HIS A 12 16.35 11.38 3.91
C HIS A 12 15.77 9.95 3.86
N ARG A 13 16.13 9.11 4.83
CA ARG A 13 15.62 7.74 4.92
C ARG A 13 14.11 7.70 5.23
N ALA A 14 13.63 8.56 6.11
CA ALA A 14 12.21 8.61 6.48
C ALA A 14 11.29 9.12 5.36
N SER A 15 11.82 9.87 4.38
CA SER A 15 11.06 10.40 3.24
C SER A 15 11.19 9.55 1.96
N ASP A 16 11.96 8.46 2.00
CA ASP A 16 12.14 7.55 0.87
C ASP A 16 10.93 6.61 0.73
N PRO A 17 10.15 6.71 -0.36
CA PRO A 17 8.98 5.86 -0.57
C PRO A 17 9.33 4.37 -0.75
N ARG A 18 10.59 4.03 -1.01
CA ARG A 18 11.05 2.62 -1.03
C ARG A 18 11.07 2.00 0.36
N ILE A 19 11.11 2.83 1.41
CA ILE A 19 11.22 2.40 2.81
C ILE A 19 9.85 2.41 3.47
N PHE A 20 9.12 3.54 3.44
CA PHE A 20 7.80 3.63 4.09
C PHE A 20 6.64 3.12 3.21
N GLY A 21 6.81 3.15 1.88
CA GLY A 21 5.76 2.85 0.92
C GLY A 21 5.16 1.44 1.05
N PRO A 22 5.98 0.37 1.17
CA PRO A 22 5.46 -0.98 1.35
C PRO A 22 4.52 -1.11 2.56
N GLY A 23 4.92 -0.57 3.72
CA GLY A 23 4.10 -0.60 4.94
C GLY A 23 2.82 0.23 4.80
N LEU A 24 2.90 1.39 4.15
CA LEU A 24 1.73 2.22 3.90
C LEU A 24 0.71 1.52 2.98
N TRP A 25 1.17 0.91 1.90
CA TRP A 25 0.29 0.17 0.99
C TRP A 25 -0.34 -1.04 1.65
N PHE A 26 0.44 -1.78 2.44
CA PHE A 26 -0.09 -2.89 3.24
C PHE A 26 -1.24 -2.42 4.14
N ALA A 27 -1.02 -1.36 4.92
CA ALA A 27 -2.06 -0.79 5.78
C ALA A 27 -3.30 -0.33 5.00
N ILE A 28 -3.13 0.35 3.86
CA ILE A 28 -4.23 0.81 3.01
C ILE A 28 -5.09 -0.36 2.53
N HIS A 29 -4.44 -1.43 2.03
CA HIS A 29 -5.14 -2.60 1.50
C HIS A 29 -5.85 -3.36 2.61
N THR A 30 -5.18 -3.65 3.72
CA THR A 30 -5.77 -4.30 4.90
C THR A 30 -6.98 -3.53 5.42
N LEU A 31 -6.86 -2.21 5.62
CA LEU A 31 -7.95 -1.39 6.13
C LEU A 31 -9.12 -1.24 5.14
N SER A 32 -8.91 -1.55 3.86
CA SER A 32 -9.94 -1.47 2.83
C SER A 32 -10.65 -2.79 2.53
N PHE A 33 -10.10 -3.92 2.99
CA PHE A 33 -10.51 -5.26 2.56
C PHE A 33 -11.97 -5.56 2.91
N ASP A 34 -12.36 -5.32 4.17
CA ASP A 34 -13.69 -5.66 4.69
C ASP A 34 -14.66 -4.47 4.78
N LEU A 35 -14.40 -3.38 4.06
CA LEU A 35 -15.24 -2.18 4.12
C LEU A 35 -16.53 -2.34 3.30
N ASN A 36 -17.60 -2.72 3.98
CA ASN A 36 -18.92 -2.97 3.41
C ASN A 36 -19.96 -1.88 3.75
N GLU A 37 -19.75 -1.07 4.79
CA GLU A 37 -20.65 0.03 5.14
C GLU A 37 -20.26 1.36 4.51
N LYS A 38 -21.27 2.15 4.12
CA LYS A 38 -21.05 3.51 3.59
C LYS A 38 -20.42 4.45 4.62
N SER A 39 -20.75 4.25 5.89
CA SER A 39 -20.21 5.01 7.03
C SER A 39 -18.69 4.83 7.13
N ASP A 40 -18.20 3.60 6.99
CA ASP A 40 -16.79 3.27 7.08
C ASP A 40 -16.01 3.64 5.81
N GLU A 41 -16.64 3.60 4.64
CA GLU A 41 -16.06 4.16 3.41
C GLU A 41 -15.71 5.64 3.57
N LEU A 42 -16.59 6.44 4.19
CA LEU A 42 -16.35 7.86 4.43
C LEU A 42 -15.19 8.06 5.43
N LYS A 43 -15.15 7.28 6.52
CA LYS A 43 -14.04 7.31 7.49
C LYS A 43 -12.72 6.93 6.82
N PHE A 44 -12.71 5.88 6.00
CA PHE A 44 -11.54 5.45 5.24
C PHE A 44 -11.08 6.51 4.24
N SER A 45 -12.01 7.14 3.51
CA SER A 45 -11.70 8.23 2.58
C SER A 45 -11.06 9.44 3.29
N ALA A 46 -11.58 9.81 4.48
CA ALA A 46 -11.01 10.88 5.30
C ALA A 46 -9.61 10.50 5.82
N MET A 47 -9.44 9.28 6.32
CA MET A 47 -8.14 8.75 6.76
C MET A 47 -7.13 8.75 5.61
N LEU A 48 -7.49 8.21 4.44
CA LEU A 48 -6.61 8.14 3.27
C LEU A 48 -6.20 9.54 2.81
N SER A 49 -7.13 10.49 2.80
CA SER A 49 -6.84 11.89 2.48
C SER A 49 -5.86 12.51 3.47
N LYS A 50 -6.02 12.25 4.77
CA LYS A 50 -5.08 12.70 5.81
C LYS A 50 -3.70 12.07 5.65
N LEU A 51 -3.61 10.76 5.36
CA LEU A 51 -2.36 10.06 5.10
C LEU A 51 -1.63 10.67 3.90
N ILE A 52 -2.32 10.82 2.77
CA ILE A 52 -1.75 11.39 1.53
C ILE A 52 -1.25 12.82 1.74
N ASN A 53 -2.02 13.65 2.46
CA ASN A 53 -1.63 15.03 2.76
C ASN A 53 -0.38 15.14 3.65
N ASN A 54 -0.06 14.07 4.39
CA ASN A 54 1.09 14.01 5.31
C ASN A 54 2.28 13.21 4.76
N LEU A 55 2.21 12.72 3.51
CA LEU A 55 3.33 12.06 2.86
C LEU A 55 4.57 12.97 2.82
N LYS A 56 5.70 12.44 3.32
CA LYS A 56 6.99 13.15 3.35
C LYS A 56 7.70 13.19 2.00
N CYS A 57 7.21 12.44 1.02
CA CYS A 57 7.65 12.48 -0.37
C CYS A 57 6.76 13.49 -1.17
N PRO A 58 7.27 14.67 -1.57
CA PRO A 58 6.46 15.70 -2.24
C PRO A 58 5.87 15.25 -3.58
N LYS A 59 6.65 14.51 -4.38
CA LYS A 59 6.20 13.94 -5.66
C LYS A 59 5.06 12.94 -5.45
N CYS A 60 5.21 12.05 -4.46
CA CYS A 60 4.20 11.06 -4.10
C CYS A 60 2.90 11.75 -3.65
N LYS A 61 3.00 12.77 -2.77
CA LYS A 61 1.86 13.58 -2.32
C LYS A 61 1.13 14.22 -3.49
N LYS A 62 1.85 14.92 -4.39
CA LYS A 62 1.26 15.59 -5.56
C LYS A 62 0.49 14.59 -6.44
N HIS A 63 1.10 13.46 -6.78
CA HIS A 63 0.46 12.45 -7.63
C HIS A 63 -0.76 11.80 -6.96
N ALA A 64 -0.66 11.48 -5.67
CA ALA A 64 -1.76 10.88 -4.92
C ALA A 64 -2.95 11.83 -4.77
N ILE A 65 -2.72 13.12 -4.46
CA ILE A 65 -3.78 14.14 -4.42
C ILE A 65 -4.47 14.27 -5.78
N ALA A 66 -3.70 14.32 -6.87
CA ALA A 66 -4.25 14.41 -8.22
C ALA A 66 -5.07 13.17 -8.60
N TYR A 67 -4.67 11.99 -8.13
CA TYR A 67 -5.45 10.76 -8.30
C TYR A 67 -6.77 10.83 -7.52
N LEU A 68 -6.74 11.16 -6.23
CA LEU A 68 -7.94 11.27 -5.40
C LEU A 68 -8.96 12.27 -5.95
N LYS A 69 -8.50 13.41 -6.47
CA LYS A 69 -9.39 14.41 -7.07
C LYS A 69 -10.12 13.89 -8.31
N ARG A 70 -9.45 13.08 -9.13
CA ARG A 70 -10.02 12.52 -10.38
C ARG A 70 -10.86 11.27 -10.15
N LYS A 71 -10.47 10.45 -9.17
CA LYS A 71 -11.07 9.14 -8.89
C LYS A 71 -11.43 9.03 -7.41
N PRO A 72 -12.34 9.86 -6.87
CA PRO A 72 -12.68 9.80 -5.45
C PRO A 72 -13.29 8.44 -5.08
N ILE A 73 -12.99 7.93 -3.88
CA ILE A 73 -13.52 6.66 -3.37
C ILE A 73 -15.05 6.65 -3.38
N THR A 74 -15.68 7.79 -3.09
CA THR A 74 -17.14 7.94 -3.07
C THR A 74 -17.81 7.68 -4.43
N LYS A 75 -17.04 7.67 -5.52
CA LYS A 75 -17.48 7.33 -6.89
C LYS A 75 -16.94 5.97 -7.35
N ARG A 76 -16.52 5.10 -6.43
CA ARG A 76 -16.09 3.73 -6.76
C ARG A 76 -17.22 2.95 -7.43
N GLN A 77 -16.83 1.99 -8.25
CA GLN A 77 -17.77 1.00 -8.77
C GLN A 77 -18.02 -0.06 -7.70
N ASN A 78 -19.26 -0.53 -7.60
CA ASN A 78 -19.57 -1.70 -6.78
C ASN A 78 -18.91 -2.93 -7.42
N ALA A 79 -18.32 -3.78 -6.59
CA ALA A 79 -17.67 -5.00 -7.00
C ALA A 79 -17.89 -6.08 -5.94
N LYS A 80 -18.16 -7.29 -6.43
CA LYS A 80 -18.22 -8.49 -5.60
C LYS A 80 -17.21 -9.51 -6.10
N HIS A 81 -16.59 -10.24 -5.18
CA HIS A 81 -15.74 -11.38 -5.50
C HIS A 81 -15.92 -12.44 -4.43
N LEU A 82 -16.19 -13.68 -4.85
CA LEU A 82 -16.49 -14.81 -3.95
C LEU A 82 -17.60 -14.51 -2.92
N GLY A 83 -18.59 -13.69 -3.30
CA GLY A 83 -19.72 -13.29 -2.45
C GLY A 83 -19.45 -12.06 -1.56
N GLU A 84 -18.19 -11.66 -1.40
CA GLU A 84 -17.76 -10.55 -0.56
C GLU A 84 -17.89 -9.21 -1.30
N ASP A 85 -18.27 -8.12 -0.62
CA ASP A 85 -18.16 -6.77 -1.18
C ASP A 85 -16.69 -6.32 -1.08
N VAL A 86 -16.05 -6.22 -2.24
CA VAL A 86 -14.62 -5.90 -2.37
C VAL A 86 -14.41 -4.54 -3.01
N SER A 87 -15.42 -3.68 -2.98
CA SER A 87 -15.42 -2.48 -3.81
C SER A 87 -14.38 -1.44 -3.38
N VAL A 88 -14.19 -1.23 -2.07
CA VAL A 88 -13.17 -0.29 -1.58
C VAL A 88 -11.77 -0.87 -1.80
N PHE A 89 -11.59 -2.17 -1.53
CA PHE A 89 -10.37 -2.90 -1.85
C PHE A 89 -10.00 -2.87 -3.34
N ARG A 90 -10.98 -3.07 -4.23
CA ARG A 90 -10.77 -2.96 -5.67
C ARG A 90 -10.34 -1.54 -6.04
N TRP A 91 -10.91 -0.52 -5.42
CA TRP A 91 -10.51 0.87 -5.67
C TRP A 91 -9.06 1.11 -5.23
N THR A 92 -8.63 0.61 -4.06
CA THR A 92 -7.24 0.76 -3.58
C THR A 92 -6.26 -0.03 -4.44
N TRP A 93 -6.64 -1.22 -4.91
CA TRP A 93 -5.90 -2.01 -5.89
C TRP A 93 -5.66 -1.25 -7.21
N ILE A 94 -6.72 -0.66 -7.80
CA ILE A 94 -6.59 0.16 -9.01
C ILE A 94 -5.65 1.34 -8.76
N PHE A 95 -5.79 2.00 -7.61
CA PHE A 95 -4.92 3.12 -7.24
C PHE A 95 -3.45 2.70 -7.14
N HIS A 96 -3.16 1.57 -6.50
CA HIS A 96 -1.80 1.07 -6.39
C HIS A 96 -1.21 0.71 -7.76
N ASN A 97 -1.99 0.07 -8.64
CA ASN A 97 -1.56 -0.24 -10.01
C ASN A 97 -1.34 1.00 -10.88
N TYR A 98 -2.13 2.07 -10.69
CA TYR A 98 -1.85 3.36 -11.32
C TYR A 98 -0.50 3.95 -10.86
N VAL A 99 -0.13 3.79 -9.59
CA VAL A 99 1.19 4.20 -9.11
C VAL A 99 2.28 3.30 -9.69
N ASN A 100 2.07 1.98 -9.76
CA ASN A 100 3.01 1.05 -10.37
C ASN A 100 3.28 1.39 -11.84
N SER A 101 2.25 1.70 -12.63
CA SER A 101 2.42 2.03 -14.05
C SER A 101 3.29 3.28 -14.25
N ILE A 102 3.09 4.33 -13.45
CA ILE A 102 3.90 5.55 -13.51
C ILE A 102 5.35 5.28 -13.12
N LEU A 103 5.59 4.33 -12.21
CA LEU A 103 6.92 3.95 -11.74
C LEU A 103 7.58 2.89 -12.64
N GLY A 104 6.92 2.41 -13.70
CA GLY A 104 7.41 1.31 -14.53
C GLY A 104 7.52 -0.03 -13.78
N LYS A 105 6.71 -0.23 -12.73
CA LYS A 105 6.64 -1.47 -11.98
C LYS A 105 5.61 -2.43 -12.60
N PRO A 106 5.77 -3.76 -12.40
CA PRO A 106 4.75 -4.72 -12.80
C PRO A 106 3.38 -4.38 -12.19
N LEU A 107 2.33 -4.62 -12.97
CA LEU A 107 0.96 -4.54 -12.47
C LEU A 107 0.63 -5.84 -11.74
N VAL A 108 -0.08 -5.72 -10.62
CA VAL A 108 -0.53 -6.89 -9.84
C VAL A 108 -1.93 -7.26 -10.29
N SER A 109 -2.20 -8.53 -10.56
CA SER A 109 -3.55 -8.99 -10.90
C SER A 109 -4.50 -8.78 -9.71
N PHE A 110 -5.80 -8.67 -9.98
CA PHE A 110 -6.77 -8.54 -8.88
C PHE A 110 -6.81 -9.78 -8.00
N ILE A 111 -6.68 -10.98 -8.60
CA ILE A 111 -6.72 -12.26 -7.88
C ILE A 111 -5.52 -12.39 -6.94
N ASP A 112 -4.29 -12.12 -7.41
CA ASP A 112 -3.09 -12.20 -6.57
C ASP A 112 -3.16 -11.22 -5.38
N ALA A 113 -3.66 -10.01 -5.63
CA ALA A 113 -3.85 -9.02 -4.58
C ALA A 113 -4.92 -9.48 -3.58
N PHE A 114 -6.07 -9.96 -4.08
CA PHE A 114 -7.15 -10.44 -3.23
C PHE A 114 -6.70 -11.60 -2.34
N ASP A 115 -6.05 -12.62 -2.91
CA ASP A 115 -5.55 -13.78 -2.16
C ASP A 115 -4.51 -13.42 -1.10
N MET A 116 -3.67 -12.41 -1.38
CA MET A 116 -2.68 -11.89 -0.42
C MET A 116 -3.34 -11.31 0.83
N PHE A 117 -4.44 -10.57 0.69
CA PHE A 117 -5.10 -9.89 1.80
C PHE A 117 -6.22 -10.72 2.45
N ARG A 118 -6.83 -11.65 1.71
CA ARG A 118 -7.87 -12.53 2.24
C ARG A 118 -7.34 -13.53 3.27
N ASN A 119 -6.21 -14.17 2.98
CA ASN A 119 -5.80 -15.37 3.71
C ASN A 119 -5.04 -15.07 5.03
N ASN A 120 -4.87 -13.80 5.42
CA ASN A 120 -4.25 -13.34 6.68
C ASN A 120 -2.92 -14.05 7.09
N THR A 121 -2.20 -14.67 6.16
CA THR A 121 -1.33 -15.82 6.51
C THR A 121 0.15 -15.54 6.62
N ASN A 122 0.69 -14.34 6.33
CA ASN A 122 2.16 -14.19 6.28
C ASN A 122 2.68 -12.78 6.59
N VAL A 123 2.27 -12.15 7.69
CA VAL A 123 2.89 -10.88 8.09
C VAL A 123 4.10 -11.09 9.02
N CYS A 124 4.06 -12.11 9.89
CA CYS A 124 5.13 -12.40 10.84
C CYS A 124 5.32 -13.90 11.08
N SER A 125 5.94 -14.63 10.14
CA SER A 125 6.35 -16.02 10.39
C SER A 125 7.63 -16.14 11.22
N LYS A 126 8.30 -15.02 11.51
CA LYS A 126 9.42 -14.91 12.46
C LYS A 126 9.23 -13.65 13.31
N GLY A 127 9.56 -13.74 14.61
CA GLY A 127 9.33 -12.67 15.58
C GLY A 127 9.90 -11.31 15.16
N CYS A 128 9.23 -10.23 15.57
CA CYS A 128 9.71 -8.86 15.36
C CYS A 128 11.09 -8.69 16.04
N GLY A 129 12.14 -8.44 15.26
CA GLY A 129 13.48 -8.16 15.77
C GLY A 129 14.40 -9.37 15.97
N SER A 130 13.98 -10.61 15.66
CA SER A 130 14.79 -11.82 15.89
C SER A 130 15.69 -12.25 14.72
N GLY A 131 15.86 -11.42 13.69
CA GLY A 131 16.73 -11.72 12.56
C GLY A 131 17.86 -10.71 12.40
N LYS A 132 19.12 -11.16 12.55
CA LYS A 132 20.25 -10.47 11.90
C LYS A 132 19.90 -10.35 10.41
N SER A 133 19.74 -9.12 9.93
CA SER A 133 19.33 -8.83 8.57
C SER A 133 20.44 -9.22 7.58
N ASN A 134 20.43 -10.47 7.11
CA ASN A 134 20.81 -10.73 5.73
C ASN A 134 19.55 -10.52 4.88
N PHE A 135 19.18 -9.25 4.71
CA PHE A 135 18.14 -8.85 3.79
C PHE A 135 18.71 -8.97 2.36
N ARG A 136 18.90 -10.21 1.89
CA ARG A 136 18.72 -10.46 0.46
C ARG A 136 17.24 -10.25 0.26
N GLY A 137 16.92 -9.23 -0.53
CA GLY A 137 15.56 -8.75 -0.73
C GLY A 137 14.61 -9.91 -0.97
N ILE A 138 13.36 -9.72 -0.58
CA ILE A 138 12.25 -10.53 -1.05
C ILE A 138 12.44 -10.64 -2.56
N THR A 139 12.95 -11.78 -3.01
CA THR A 139 12.99 -12.11 -4.43
C THR A 139 11.53 -12.08 -4.87
N PRO A 140 11.21 -11.41 -5.99
CA PRO A 140 9.87 -11.49 -6.56
C PRO A 140 9.50 -12.96 -6.64
N ILE A 141 8.29 -13.29 -6.21
CA ILE A 141 7.73 -14.63 -6.37
C ILE A 141 7.40 -14.80 -7.86
N TYR A 142 8.41 -14.93 -8.73
CA TYR A 142 8.29 -15.41 -10.10
C TYR A 142 9.63 -16.02 -10.53
N SER A 143 9.75 -17.33 -10.34
CA SER A 143 10.59 -18.23 -11.13
C SER A 143 9.68 -19.35 -11.63
N HIS A 144 9.91 -19.80 -12.87
CA HIS A 144 9.07 -20.65 -13.74
C HIS A 144 8.03 -19.82 -14.52
N GLN A 145 8.12 -19.63 -15.84
CA GLN A 145 8.78 -20.41 -16.91
C GLN A 145 9.73 -19.57 -17.76
#